data_AF-A0A7C3N377-F1
#
_entry.id   AF-A0A7C3N377-F1
#
_cell.length_a   1.000
_cell.length_b   1.000
_cell.length_c   1.000
_cell.angle_alpha   90.00
_cell.angle_beta   90.00
_cell.angle_gamma   90.00
#
_symmetry.space_group_name_H-M   'P 1'
#
loop_
_entity.id
_entity.type
_entity.pdbx_description
1 polymer ?
#
loop_
_entity_poly.entity_id
_entity_poly.type
_entity_poly.pdbx_seq_one_letter_code
_entity_poly.pdbx_strand_id
1 'polypeptide(L)'
;MWARLSPLLVYSVWELWKRWGKVFVTALILSFAVGWFLGWWGIVFALLLVSAFYLSATMRWLFRVARRLRQFHKTADEPVKFFVAPEILDAADWSEFAVKVASLQSELSQRFGLSLKRPLSVFVFPTMSEISQLLRTEASAFALPKGNGIVLAWDVLRKGQVLDGHIRHELAHLLSAEIGKREPYFKREGFAVWVEGSLDGKPVDFHALVQILSGKDFPLLTLLHDAYFQMQKHAAYPLAGSFTGYLVRQFGWETYRRFYADANAKNFERAFERHFGVTLMAAEQNWKRYLMERRQEFEPELSQWVRRERLMAAYNQWQFWLCVEEAEALLQSGEDHWRTVWVAAASHALVGNYQRALELMLQLTERDDEDIRPYKVNLWRQLGNLYDLLGQRDNAIAAYQKALELPDWWDEIDGSTHAQARQYLKRPFTEKELHEGMRRWLTRR
;
A
#
# COMPACT_ATOMS: atom_id res chain seq x y z
N MET A 1 -19.61 23.71 4.83
CA MET A 1 -19.72 22.83 3.65
C MET A 1 -18.46 22.89 2.77
N TRP A 2 -18.06 24.05 2.25
CA TRP A 2 -16.84 24.20 1.42
C TRP A 2 -15.53 23.77 2.11
N ALA A 3 -15.37 24.04 3.41
CA ALA A 3 -14.22 23.59 4.20
C ALA A 3 -14.12 22.05 4.36
N ARG A 4 -15.23 21.31 4.24
CA ARG A 4 -15.26 19.83 4.30
C ARG A 4 -14.87 19.18 2.97
N LEU A 5 -15.00 19.96 1.90
CA LEU A 5 -15.00 19.48 0.53
C LEU A 5 -13.72 19.87 -0.21
N SER A 6 -13.11 21.02 0.13
CA SER A 6 -12.00 21.57 -0.65
C SER A 6 -10.75 20.69 -0.73
N PRO A 7 -10.27 19.98 0.32
CA PRO A 7 -9.02 19.21 0.20
C PRO A 7 -9.17 18.00 -0.72
N LEU A 8 -10.25 17.23 -0.52
CA LEU A 8 -10.56 16.03 -1.28
C LEU A 8 -11.02 16.36 -2.70
N LEU A 9 -11.80 17.43 -2.93
CA LEU A 9 -12.17 17.86 -4.28
C LEU A 9 -10.98 18.39 -5.07
N VAL A 10 -10.09 19.19 -4.47
CA VAL A 10 -8.88 19.68 -5.15
C VAL A 10 -7.95 18.52 -5.51
N TYR A 11 -7.76 17.56 -4.60
CA TYR A 11 -7.04 16.32 -4.90
C TYR A 11 -7.70 15.54 -6.04
N SER A 12 -9.01 15.32 -5.94
CA SER A 12 -9.78 14.55 -6.93
C SER A 12 -9.69 15.18 -8.31
N VAL A 13 -9.89 16.50 -8.43
CA VAL A 13 -9.75 17.25 -9.70
C VAL A 13 -8.32 17.17 -10.24
N TRP A 14 -7.31 17.20 -9.38
CA TRP A 14 -5.92 17.11 -9.82
C TRP A 14 -5.51 15.71 -10.28
N GLU A 15 -5.91 14.65 -9.57
CA GLU A 15 -5.68 13.26 -10.01
C GLU A 15 -6.38 12.98 -11.34
N LEU A 16 -7.58 13.54 -11.54
CA LEU A 16 -8.28 13.48 -12.83
C LEU A 16 -7.46 14.13 -13.94
N TRP A 17 -6.95 15.33 -13.71
CA TRP A 17 -6.09 16.00 -14.68
C TRP A 17 -4.79 15.22 -14.95
N LYS A 18 -4.20 14.59 -13.95
CA LYS A 18 -3.00 13.76 -14.10
C LYS A 18 -3.26 12.49 -14.92
N ARG A 19 -4.33 11.76 -14.62
CA ARG A 19 -4.68 10.48 -15.29
C ARG A 19 -5.16 10.69 -16.72
N TRP A 20 -5.89 11.78 -16.97
CA TRP A 20 -6.64 11.93 -18.22
C TRP A 20 -6.35 13.22 -18.97
N GLY A 21 -5.56 14.14 -18.42
CA GLY A 21 -5.21 15.39 -19.10
C GLY A 21 -4.55 15.14 -20.46
N LYS A 22 -3.71 14.10 -20.56
CA LYS A 22 -3.13 13.67 -21.83
C LYS A 22 -4.18 13.10 -22.78
N VAL A 23 -5.10 12.25 -22.31
CA VAL A 23 -6.19 11.68 -23.13
C VAL A 23 -7.14 12.78 -23.62
N PHE A 24 -7.43 13.77 -22.79
CA PHE A 24 -8.23 14.94 -23.15
C PHE A 24 -7.54 15.76 -24.25
N VAL A 25 -6.23 16.01 -24.11
CA VAL A 25 -5.43 16.71 -25.14
C VAL A 25 -5.34 15.88 -26.43
N THR A 26 -5.13 14.56 -26.33
CA THR A 26 -5.10 13.67 -27.51
C THR A 26 -6.46 13.59 -28.20
N ALA A 27 -7.56 13.53 -27.44
CA ALA A 27 -8.90 13.58 -27.98
C ALA A 27 -9.22 14.94 -28.61
N LEU A 28 -8.69 16.04 -28.06
CA LEU A 28 -8.75 17.37 -28.67
C LEU A 28 -8.06 17.35 -30.06
N ILE A 29 -6.84 16.82 -30.12
CA ILE A 29 -6.05 16.70 -31.37
C ILE A 29 -6.75 15.80 -32.39
N LEU A 30 -7.27 14.64 -31.97
CA LEU A 30 -8.04 13.72 -32.83
C LEU A 30 -9.35 14.36 -33.30
N SER A 31 -10.05 15.14 -32.47
CA SER A 31 -11.26 15.85 -32.89
C SER A 31 -10.95 16.91 -33.95
N PHE A 32 -9.80 17.57 -33.88
CA PHE A 32 -9.32 18.45 -34.94
C PHE A 32 -9.02 17.69 -36.24
N ALA A 33 -8.43 16.50 -36.17
CA ALA A 33 -8.21 15.64 -37.34
C ALA A 33 -9.52 15.13 -37.97
N VAL A 34 -10.52 14.79 -37.16
CA VAL A 34 -11.87 14.43 -37.62
C VAL A 34 -12.58 15.64 -38.27
N GLY A 35 -12.33 16.84 -37.76
CA GLY A 35 -12.79 18.09 -38.33
C GLY A 35 -12.34 18.38 -39.74
N TRP A 36 -11.16 17.87 -40.10
CA TRP A 36 -10.64 17.94 -41.46
C TRP A 36 -11.54 17.22 -42.48
N PHE A 37 -12.24 16.16 -42.04
CA PHE A 37 -13.11 15.33 -42.90
C PHE A 37 -14.60 15.66 -42.77
N LEU A 38 -15.08 16.13 -41.61
CA LEU A 38 -16.50 16.32 -41.32
C LEU A 38 -16.90 17.79 -41.13
N GLY A 39 -15.97 18.73 -41.33
CA GLY A 39 -16.19 20.16 -41.13
C GLY A 39 -16.33 20.56 -39.66
N TRP A 40 -16.55 21.87 -39.43
CA TRP A 40 -16.56 22.49 -38.10
C TRP A 40 -17.57 21.84 -37.12
N TRP A 41 -18.71 21.39 -37.63
CA TRP A 41 -19.75 20.74 -36.83
C TRP A 41 -19.36 19.32 -36.36
N GLY A 42 -18.53 18.60 -37.13
CA GLY A 42 -17.97 17.31 -36.72
C GLY A 42 -16.99 17.43 -35.55
N ILE A 43 -16.19 18.51 -35.51
CA ILE A 43 -15.29 18.84 -34.38
C ILE A 43 -16.11 19.08 -33.12
N VAL A 44 -17.13 19.94 -33.22
CA VAL A 44 -17.97 20.32 -32.09
C VAL A 44 -18.69 19.10 -31.51
N PHE A 45 -19.24 18.23 -32.35
CA PHE A 45 -19.96 17.05 -31.91
C PHE A 45 -19.05 15.99 -31.25
N ALA A 46 -17.87 15.73 -31.83
CA ALA A 46 -16.89 14.81 -31.26
C ALA A 46 -16.35 15.32 -29.89
N LEU A 47 -16.05 16.62 -29.79
CA LEU A 47 -15.63 17.24 -28.54
C LEU A 47 -16.74 17.19 -27.48
N LEU A 48 -17.99 17.43 -27.84
CA LEU A 48 -19.13 17.35 -26.93
C LEU A 48 -19.37 15.92 -26.44
N LEU A 49 -19.27 14.90 -27.30
CA LEU A 49 -19.45 13.51 -26.89
C LEU A 49 -18.32 12.99 -25.99
N VAL A 50 -17.06 13.26 -26.36
CA VAL A 50 -15.91 12.89 -25.51
C VAL A 50 -15.98 13.63 -24.19
N SER A 51 -16.26 14.93 -24.20
CA SER A 51 -16.40 15.73 -22.99
C SER A 51 -17.59 15.29 -22.14
N ALA A 52 -18.76 14.99 -22.73
CA ALA A 52 -19.95 14.57 -22.00
C ALA A 52 -19.77 13.17 -21.39
N PHE A 53 -19.24 12.20 -22.13
CA PHE A 53 -18.94 10.87 -21.61
C PHE A 53 -17.90 10.95 -20.47
N TYR A 54 -16.82 11.70 -20.69
CA TYR A 54 -15.72 11.87 -19.75
C TYR A 54 -16.13 12.64 -18.49
N LEU A 55 -16.84 13.77 -18.63
CA LEU A 55 -17.43 14.47 -17.50
C LEU A 55 -18.44 13.57 -16.80
N SER A 56 -19.24 12.75 -17.49
CA SER A 56 -20.28 11.95 -16.82
C SER A 56 -19.71 10.90 -15.85
N ALA A 57 -18.67 10.14 -16.23
CA ALA A 57 -18.10 9.11 -15.37
C ALA A 57 -17.34 9.72 -14.19
N THR A 58 -16.59 10.79 -14.48
CA THR A 58 -15.81 11.56 -13.53
C THR A 58 -16.68 12.31 -12.52
N MET A 59 -17.73 13.00 -12.99
CA MET A 59 -18.69 13.73 -12.16
C MET A 59 -19.52 12.75 -11.33
N ARG A 60 -19.90 11.58 -11.87
CA ARG A 60 -20.56 10.53 -11.07
C ARG A 60 -19.66 10.04 -9.94
N TRP A 61 -18.36 9.86 -10.18
CA TRP A 61 -17.41 9.51 -9.14
C TRP A 61 -17.25 10.62 -8.09
N LEU A 62 -17.00 11.86 -8.50
CA LEU A 62 -16.91 13.02 -7.61
C LEU A 62 -18.18 13.22 -6.79
N PHE A 63 -19.35 12.99 -7.39
CA PHE A 63 -20.64 13.08 -6.71
C PHE A 63 -20.79 11.99 -5.65
N ARG A 64 -20.33 10.75 -5.92
CA ARG A 64 -20.30 9.67 -4.91
C ARG A 64 -19.40 10.03 -3.74
N VAL A 65 -18.18 10.53 -4.00
CA VAL A 65 -17.24 11.01 -2.97
C VAL A 65 -17.87 12.14 -2.16
N ALA A 66 -18.37 13.18 -2.81
CA ALA A 66 -18.98 14.33 -2.14
C ALA A 66 -20.21 13.94 -1.34
N ARG A 67 -21.08 13.05 -1.86
CA ARG A 67 -22.24 12.53 -1.15
C ARG A 67 -21.83 11.77 0.10
N ARG A 68 -20.79 10.93 0.03
CA ARG A 68 -20.29 10.20 1.19
C ARG A 68 -19.70 11.16 2.24
N LEU A 69 -18.83 12.06 1.84
CA LEU A 69 -18.20 13.04 2.75
C LEU A 69 -19.18 14.01 3.41
N ARG A 70 -20.35 14.27 2.80
CA ARG A 70 -21.41 15.08 3.43
C ARG A 70 -21.97 14.44 4.70
N GLN A 71 -21.90 13.13 4.82
CA GLN A 71 -22.39 12.38 5.98
C GLN A 71 -21.39 12.41 7.15
N PHE A 72 -20.17 12.87 6.92
CA PHE A 72 -19.13 12.89 7.94
C PHE A 72 -19.43 13.99 8.97
N HIS A 73 -19.26 13.63 10.24
CA HIS A 73 -19.42 14.54 11.36
C HIS A 73 -18.10 15.22 11.64
N LYS A 74 -18.16 16.53 11.90
CA LYS A 74 -17.00 17.28 12.33
C LYS A 74 -16.88 17.11 13.84
N THR A 75 -15.91 16.33 14.29
CA THR A 75 -15.73 16.00 15.71
C THR A 75 -14.74 16.93 16.42
N ALA A 76 -13.82 17.57 15.68
CA ALA A 76 -12.95 18.63 16.19
C ALA A 76 -12.73 19.74 15.14
N ASP A 77 -12.41 20.97 15.61
CA ASP A 77 -12.14 22.14 14.75
C ASP A 77 -10.71 22.68 14.88
N GLU A 78 -10.18 22.72 16.09
CA GLU A 78 -8.81 23.14 16.40
C GLU A 78 -8.13 22.11 17.32
N PRO A 79 -6.83 21.86 17.20
CA PRO A 79 -5.88 22.46 16.24
C PRO A 79 -5.97 21.87 14.83
N VAL A 80 -6.69 20.76 14.68
CA VAL A 80 -6.84 19.97 13.45
C VAL A 80 -8.33 19.74 13.22
N LYS A 81 -8.78 19.92 11.97
CA LYS A 81 -10.18 19.69 11.60
C LYS A 81 -10.39 18.20 11.41
N PHE A 82 -11.26 17.61 12.21
CA PHE A 82 -11.45 16.17 12.23
C PHE A 82 -12.84 15.80 11.71
N PHE A 83 -12.90 14.96 10.69
CA PHE A 83 -14.12 14.52 10.02
C PHE A 83 -14.24 13.01 10.10
N VAL A 84 -15.28 12.52 10.76
CA VAL A 84 -15.45 11.09 11.08
C VAL A 84 -16.71 10.56 10.43
N ALA A 85 -16.62 9.38 9.84
CA ALA A 85 -17.76 8.68 9.28
C ALA A 85 -18.78 8.30 10.38
N PRO A 86 -20.09 8.41 10.11
CA PRO A 86 -21.14 8.22 11.12
C PRO A 86 -21.11 6.83 11.78
N GLU A 87 -20.63 5.80 11.08
CA GLU A 87 -20.61 4.42 11.54
C GLU A 87 -19.60 4.16 12.67
N ILE A 88 -18.65 5.07 12.89
CA ILE A 88 -17.57 4.92 13.87
C ILE A 88 -17.52 6.10 14.86
N LEU A 89 -18.57 6.93 14.96
CA LEU A 89 -18.54 8.09 15.85
C LEU A 89 -18.29 7.72 17.32
N ASP A 90 -18.84 6.59 17.76
CA ASP A 90 -18.69 6.13 19.14
C ASP A 90 -17.50 5.16 19.32
N ALA A 91 -16.68 4.98 18.28
CA ALA A 91 -15.59 4.01 18.30
C ALA A 91 -14.32 4.48 19.04
N ALA A 92 -14.20 5.78 19.32
CA ALA A 92 -13.08 6.38 20.05
C ALA A 92 -13.43 7.80 20.54
N ASP A 93 -12.62 8.34 21.45
CA ASP A 93 -12.60 9.79 21.72
C ASP A 93 -11.87 10.52 20.58
N TRP A 94 -12.64 11.05 19.64
CA TRP A 94 -12.10 11.77 18.48
C TRP A 94 -11.47 13.12 18.84
N SER A 95 -11.80 13.69 20.00
CA SER A 95 -11.18 14.94 20.46
C SER A 95 -9.78 14.66 20.98
N GLU A 96 -9.62 13.63 21.80
CA GLU A 96 -8.31 13.15 22.25
C GLU A 96 -7.43 12.76 21.05
N PHE A 97 -8.01 12.05 20.08
CA PHE A 97 -7.28 11.65 18.88
C PHE A 97 -6.86 12.85 18.01
N ALA A 98 -7.70 13.88 17.90
CA ALA A 98 -7.33 15.12 17.21
C ALA A 98 -6.17 15.85 17.91
N VAL A 99 -6.14 15.88 19.25
CA VAL A 99 -5.01 16.42 20.03
C VAL A 99 -3.74 15.62 19.76
N LYS A 100 -3.82 14.29 19.71
CA LYS A 100 -2.68 13.42 19.38
C LYS A 100 -2.11 13.73 17.98
N VAL A 101 -2.95 13.82 16.96
CA VAL A 101 -2.51 14.16 15.59
C VAL A 101 -1.88 15.56 15.56
N ALA A 102 -2.46 16.53 16.27
CA ALA A 102 -1.90 17.88 16.37
C ALA A 102 -0.52 17.90 17.04
N SER A 103 -0.34 17.10 18.10
CA SER A 103 0.94 16.93 18.78
C SER A 103 2.02 16.38 17.83
N LEU A 104 1.70 15.32 17.08
CA LEU A 104 2.58 14.75 16.06
C LEU A 104 2.93 15.78 14.97
N GLN A 105 1.95 16.54 14.49
CA GLN A 105 2.19 17.61 13.53
C GLN A 105 3.14 18.67 14.10
N SER A 106 2.94 19.10 15.34
CA SER A 106 3.77 20.11 16.01
C SER A 106 5.22 19.62 16.18
N GLU A 107 5.39 18.39 16.65
CA GLU A 107 6.70 17.75 16.83
C GLU A 107 7.47 17.72 15.50
N LEU A 108 6.85 17.25 14.41
CA LEU A 108 7.50 17.19 13.11
C LEU A 108 7.79 18.58 12.55
N SER A 109 6.87 19.54 12.75
CA SER A 109 7.04 20.92 12.33
C SER A 109 8.26 21.56 13.01
N GLN A 110 8.40 21.35 14.32
CA GLN A 110 9.54 21.82 15.10
C GLN A 110 10.84 21.11 14.68
N ARG A 111 10.81 19.78 14.55
CA ARG A 111 11.98 18.96 14.18
C ARG A 111 12.57 19.38 12.83
N PHE A 112 11.73 19.71 11.86
CA PHE A 112 12.16 20.02 10.50
C PHE A 112 12.19 21.52 10.18
N GLY A 113 11.69 22.38 11.07
CA GLY A 113 11.54 23.81 10.80
C GLY A 113 10.58 24.08 9.65
N LEU A 114 9.52 23.27 9.53
CA LEU A 114 8.52 23.35 8.47
C LEU A 114 7.15 23.61 9.08
N SER A 115 6.26 24.29 8.36
CA SER A 115 4.89 24.49 8.79
C SER A 115 3.91 24.35 7.64
N LEU A 116 2.74 23.81 7.93
CA LEU A 116 1.65 23.73 6.98
C LEU A 116 1.03 25.12 6.79
N LYS A 117 0.90 25.58 5.54
CA LYS A 117 0.31 26.90 5.23
C LYS A 117 -1.19 27.02 5.54
N ARG A 118 -1.86 25.89 5.75
CA ARG A 118 -3.30 25.80 6.04
C ARG A 118 -3.54 24.77 7.15
N PRO A 119 -4.63 24.91 7.92
CA PRO A 119 -5.01 23.93 8.93
C PRO A 119 -5.14 22.52 8.35
N LEU A 120 -4.64 21.53 9.10
CA LEU A 120 -4.75 20.12 8.75
C LEU A 120 -6.22 19.68 8.82
N SER A 121 -6.66 18.89 7.84
CA SER A 121 -7.96 18.24 7.81
C SER A 121 -7.81 16.72 7.78
N VAL A 122 -8.36 16.01 8.75
CA VAL A 122 -8.28 14.54 8.82
C VAL A 122 -9.65 13.95 8.56
N PHE A 123 -9.71 12.97 7.67
CA PHE A 123 -10.92 12.23 7.31
C PHE A 123 -10.76 10.77 7.71
N VAL A 124 -11.60 10.29 8.63
CA VAL A 124 -11.55 8.92 9.11
C VAL A 124 -12.71 8.11 8.55
N PHE A 125 -12.37 7.09 7.78
CA PHE A 125 -13.28 6.12 7.22
C PHE A 125 -13.35 4.88 8.11
N PRO A 126 -14.48 4.14 8.14
CA PRO A 126 -14.62 2.92 8.91
C PRO A 126 -13.65 1.83 8.46
N THR A 127 -13.47 1.66 7.13
CA THR A 127 -12.67 0.56 6.58
C THR A 127 -11.74 0.97 5.44
N MET A 128 -10.61 0.26 5.32
CA MET A 128 -9.70 0.37 4.17
C MET A 128 -10.38 -0.02 2.86
N SER A 129 -11.30 -1.00 2.90
CA SER A 129 -12.09 -1.42 1.74
C SER A 129 -12.91 -0.26 1.19
N GLU A 130 -13.53 0.54 2.06
CA GLU A 130 -14.29 1.72 1.64
C GLU A 130 -13.41 2.76 0.95
N ILE A 131 -12.23 3.05 1.53
CA ILE A 131 -11.25 3.95 0.90
C ILE A 131 -10.83 3.42 -0.46
N SER A 132 -10.55 2.13 -0.56
CA SER A 132 -10.09 1.48 -1.80
C SER A 132 -11.14 1.59 -2.90
N GLN A 133 -12.42 1.35 -2.58
CA GLN A 133 -13.53 1.50 -3.52
C GLN A 133 -13.77 2.96 -3.90
N LEU A 134 -13.68 3.87 -2.93
CA LEU A 134 -14.04 5.27 -3.12
C LEU A 134 -12.93 6.05 -3.82
N LEU A 135 -11.68 5.85 -3.46
CA LEU A 135 -10.51 6.58 -3.97
C LEU A 135 -9.73 5.81 -5.03
N ARG A 136 -10.08 4.54 -5.28
CA ARG A 136 -9.38 3.65 -6.24
C ARG A 136 -7.88 3.57 -5.96
N THR A 137 -7.55 3.42 -4.69
CA THR A 137 -6.18 3.26 -4.18
C THR A 137 -6.19 2.32 -3.00
N GLU A 138 -5.33 1.31 -3.00
CA GLU A 138 -5.13 0.43 -1.86
C GLU A 138 -4.20 1.12 -0.87
N ALA A 139 -4.76 1.84 0.10
CA ALA A 139 -3.98 2.50 1.13
C ALA A 139 -4.77 2.56 2.45
N SER A 140 -4.11 2.22 3.56
CA SER A 140 -4.65 2.36 4.92
C SER A 140 -4.66 3.82 5.39
N ALA A 141 -3.76 4.63 4.86
CA ALA A 141 -3.69 6.07 5.05
C ALA A 141 -3.23 6.74 3.75
N PHE A 142 -3.63 8.00 3.53
CA PHE A 142 -3.23 8.73 2.33
C PHE A 142 -3.27 10.26 2.52
N ALA A 143 -2.19 10.94 2.12
CA ALA A 143 -2.04 12.38 2.21
C ALA A 143 -2.58 13.13 0.97
N LEU A 144 -3.15 14.31 1.22
CA LEU A 144 -3.71 15.22 0.23
C LEU A 144 -2.98 16.57 0.28
N PRO A 145 -1.75 16.69 -0.26
CA PRO A 145 -0.90 17.87 -0.07
C PRO A 145 -1.51 19.20 -0.51
N LYS A 146 -2.28 19.21 -1.60
CA LYS A 146 -2.90 20.45 -2.09
C LYS A 146 -3.96 21.02 -1.14
N GLY A 147 -4.48 20.19 -0.25
CA GLY A 147 -5.56 20.51 0.67
C GLY A 147 -5.18 20.42 2.15
N ASN A 148 -3.91 20.11 2.47
CA ASN A 148 -3.47 19.77 3.82
C ASN A 148 -4.41 18.76 4.48
N GLY A 149 -4.69 17.68 3.75
CA GLY A 149 -5.61 16.64 4.20
C GLY A 149 -4.92 15.30 4.45
N ILE A 150 -5.42 14.51 5.38
CA ILE A 150 -5.05 13.10 5.55
C ILE A 150 -6.33 12.26 5.56
N VAL A 151 -6.31 11.14 4.88
CA VAL A 151 -7.37 10.11 4.90
C VAL A 151 -6.86 8.91 5.69
N LEU A 152 -7.71 8.35 6.55
CA LEU A 152 -7.36 7.35 7.55
C LEU A 152 -8.41 6.21 7.58
N ALA A 153 -7.97 4.96 7.60
CA ALA A 153 -8.83 3.77 7.72
C ALA A 153 -8.89 3.26 9.18
N TRP A 154 -10.02 3.41 9.86
CA TRP A 154 -10.12 3.09 11.29
C TRP A 154 -9.88 1.61 11.63
N ASP A 155 -10.38 0.69 10.81
CA ASP A 155 -10.17 -0.75 10.94
C ASP A 155 -8.70 -1.18 10.94
N VAL A 156 -7.83 -0.43 10.24
CA VAL A 156 -6.38 -0.63 10.23
C VAL A 156 -5.73 0.11 11.39
N LEU A 157 -6.14 1.35 11.66
CA LEU A 157 -5.53 2.21 12.67
C LEU A 157 -5.75 1.73 14.11
N ARG A 158 -6.84 1.02 14.38
CA ARG A 158 -7.11 0.42 15.70
C ARG A 158 -6.19 -0.75 16.05
N LYS A 159 -5.40 -1.28 15.11
CA LYS A 159 -4.58 -2.50 15.29
C LYS A 159 -3.31 -2.35 16.15
N GLY A 160 -3.22 -1.33 17.00
CA GLY A 160 -2.15 -1.20 18.02
C GLY A 160 -0.73 -0.95 17.50
N GLN A 161 -0.01 -0.07 18.19
CA GLN A 161 1.44 0.24 18.09
C GLN A 161 2.04 0.90 16.82
N VAL A 162 1.39 0.88 15.65
CA VAL A 162 1.94 1.52 14.41
C VAL A 162 1.19 2.78 13.96
N LEU A 163 0.14 3.18 14.68
CA LEU A 163 -0.73 4.31 14.38
C LEU A 163 0.03 5.62 14.16
N ASP A 164 0.95 5.92 15.06
CA ASP A 164 1.74 7.14 15.05
C ASP A 164 2.67 7.16 13.85
N GLY A 165 3.21 5.99 13.48
CA GLY A 165 4.05 5.80 12.29
C GLY A 165 3.31 6.18 11.01
N HIS A 166 2.10 5.62 10.80
CA HIS A 166 1.27 5.95 9.63
C HIS A 166 0.90 7.44 9.58
N ILE A 167 0.55 8.05 10.72
CA ILE A 167 0.23 9.49 10.76
C ILE A 167 1.47 10.33 10.42
N ARG A 168 2.63 9.99 10.99
CA ARG A 168 3.92 10.64 10.69
C ARG A 168 4.28 10.51 9.20
N HIS A 169 4.06 9.34 8.61
CA HIS A 169 4.25 9.09 7.18
C HIS A 169 3.41 10.06 6.33
N GLU A 170 2.12 10.17 6.60
CA GLU A 170 1.24 11.05 5.83
C GLU A 170 1.53 12.54 6.08
N LEU A 171 1.87 12.93 7.31
CA LEU A 171 2.32 14.29 7.62
C LEU A 171 3.61 14.65 6.88
N ALA A 172 4.54 13.70 6.72
CA ALA A 172 5.77 13.91 5.96
C ALA A 172 5.48 14.22 4.48
N HIS A 173 4.47 13.58 3.87
CA HIS A 173 4.02 13.93 2.52
C HIS A 173 3.47 15.35 2.41
N LEU A 174 2.78 15.85 3.44
CA LEU A 174 2.28 17.23 3.48
C LEU A 174 3.43 18.22 3.67
N LEU A 175 4.31 17.99 4.65
CA LEU A 175 5.43 18.88 4.97
C LEU A 175 6.44 18.96 3.82
N SER A 176 6.78 17.82 3.20
CA SER A 176 7.70 17.80 2.07
C SER A 176 7.16 18.49 0.82
N ALA A 177 5.84 18.57 0.66
CA ALA A 177 5.22 19.34 -0.41
C ALA A 177 5.44 20.86 -0.27
N GLU A 178 5.73 21.35 0.94
CA GLU A 178 6.10 22.75 1.18
C GLU A 178 7.56 23.04 0.83
N ILE A 179 8.40 22.01 0.72
CA ILE A 179 9.83 22.13 0.38
C ILE A 179 10.04 22.25 -1.13
N GLY A 180 9.39 21.41 -1.92
CA GLY A 180 9.59 21.39 -3.37
C GLY A 180 8.79 20.31 -4.10
N LYS A 181 9.15 20.06 -5.36
CA LYS A 181 8.53 18.98 -6.15
C LYS A 181 8.77 17.64 -5.47
N ARG A 182 7.78 16.75 -5.46
CA ARG A 182 7.90 15.46 -4.75
C ARG A 182 8.49 14.34 -5.59
N GLU A 183 8.47 14.45 -6.92
CA GLU A 183 9.05 13.44 -7.81
C GLU A 183 10.58 13.34 -7.67
N PRO A 184 11.18 12.15 -7.87
CA PRO A 184 10.54 10.83 -8.13
C PRO A 184 9.95 10.18 -6.85
N TYR A 185 9.20 9.08 -6.99
CA TYR A 185 8.65 8.35 -5.82
C TYR A 185 9.70 7.99 -4.78
N PHE A 186 10.89 7.56 -5.22
CA PHE A 186 12.02 7.25 -4.35
C PHE A 186 12.31 8.36 -3.32
N LYS A 187 12.31 9.62 -3.77
CA LYS A 187 12.56 10.78 -2.91
C LYS A 187 11.42 11.03 -1.93
N ARG A 188 10.17 10.95 -2.44
CA ARG A 188 8.97 11.24 -1.67
C ARG A 188 8.74 10.20 -0.58
N GLU A 189 8.68 8.93 -0.97
CA GLU A 189 8.42 7.82 -0.06
C GLU A 189 9.62 7.62 0.87
N GLY A 190 10.86 7.82 0.40
CA GLY A 190 12.05 7.77 1.25
C GLY A 190 11.99 8.75 2.42
N PHE A 191 11.60 10.00 2.17
CA PHE A 191 11.38 10.96 3.26
C PHE A 191 10.25 10.52 4.20
N ALA A 192 9.12 10.06 3.66
CA ALA A 192 7.97 9.68 4.48
C ALA A 192 8.26 8.46 5.38
N VAL A 193 8.89 7.41 4.84
CA VAL A 193 9.29 6.21 5.59
C VAL A 193 10.36 6.54 6.63
N TRP A 194 11.30 7.43 6.32
CA TRP A 194 12.28 7.85 7.32
C TRP A 194 11.63 8.60 8.50
N VAL A 195 10.65 9.46 8.23
CA VAL A 195 9.93 10.23 9.26
C VAL A 195 9.00 9.35 10.09
N GLU A 196 8.42 8.32 9.47
CA GLU A 196 7.65 7.27 10.14
C GLU A 196 8.48 6.56 11.22
N GLY A 197 9.77 6.35 10.98
CA GLY A 197 10.77 5.98 11.99
C GLY A 197 10.87 4.48 12.26
N SER A 198 9.74 3.75 12.26
CA SER A 198 9.71 2.29 12.35
C SER A 198 8.63 1.71 11.44
N LEU A 199 8.89 0.51 10.92
CA LEU A 199 7.92 -0.30 10.17
C LEU A 199 7.69 -1.58 10.99
N ASP A 200 6.43 -1.96 11.21
CA ASP A 200 6.07 -3.14 12.02
C ASP A 200 6.80 -3.18 13.38
N GLY A 201 6.96 -2.02 14.02
CA GLY A 201 7.65 -1.88 15.31
C GLY A 201 9.18 -2.00 15.25
N LYS A 202 9.79 -2.17 14.08
CA LYS A 202 11.26 -2.27 13.89
C LYS A 202 11.84 -1.05 13.18
N PRO A 203 13.11 -0.67 13.46
CA PRO A 203 13.75 0.43 12.76
C PRO A 203 13.74 0.24 11.23
N VAL A 204 13.63 1.32 10.47
CA VAL A 204 13.65 1.23 8.99
C VAL A 204 14.93 0.55 8.47
N ASP A 205 16.08 0.77 9.13
CA ASP A 205 17.36 0.13 8.81
C ASP A 205 17.29 -1.41 8.93
N PHE A 206 16.50 -1.95 9.88
CA PHE A 206 16.27 -3.38 10.00
C PHE A 206 15.60 -3.94 8.74
N HIS A 207 14.52 -3.29 8.29
CA HIS A 207 13.79 -3.73 7.10
C HIS A 207 14.61 -3.56 5.82
N ALA A 208 15.43 -2.51 5.73
CA ALA A 208 16.36 -2.37 4.60
C ALA A 208 17.36 -3.54 4.54
N LEU A 209 17.91 -3.96 5.69
CA LEU A 209 18.76 -5.15 5.76
C LEU A 209 18.02 -6.43 5.37
N VAL A 210 16.76 -6.60 5.81
CA VAL A 210 15.93 -7.74 5.40
C VAL A 210 15.80 -7.81 3.88
N GLN A 211 15.52 -6.68 3.21
CA GLN A 211 15.39 -6.64 1.75
C GLN A 211 16.72 -6.93 1.05
N ILE A 212 17.83 -6.34 1.50
CA ILE A 212 19.16 -6.56 0.91
C ILE A 212 19.56 -8.05 1.04
N LEU A 213 19.41 -8.64 2.22
CA LEU A 213 19.86 -10.01 2.51
C LEU A 213 18.91 -11.09 1.99
N SER A 214 17.67 -10.75 1.60
CA SER A 214 16.68 -11.68 1.04
C SER A 214 16.72 -11.80 -0.49
N GLY A 215 17.73 -11.20 -1.14
CA GLY A 215 17.87 -11.24 -2.61
C GLY A 215 17.09 -10.14 -3.33
N LYS A 216 16.65 -9.10 -2.60
CA LYS A 216 16.04 -7.89 -3.16
C LYS A 216 17.00 -6.69 -3.12
N ASP A 217 18.30 -6.98 -3.25
CA ASP A 217 19.34 -5.96 -3.40
C ASP A 217 19.44 -5.52 -4.87
N PHE A 218 18.92 -4.35 -5.19
CA PHE A 218 19.03 -3.75 -6.53
C PHE A 218 19.57 -2.32 -6.44
N PRO A 219 20.23 -1.80 -7.49
CA PRO A 219 20.79 -0.46 -7.49
C PRO A 219 19.71 0.60 -7.24
N LEU A 220 19.96 1.57 -6.37
CA LEU A 220 18.99 2.62 -6.03
C LEU A 220 18.60 3.48 -7.24
N LEU A 221 19.46 3.55 -8.25
CA LEU A 221 19.16 4.18 -9.53
C LEU A 221 17.88 3.62 -10.18
N THR A 222 17.63 2.31 -10.04
CA THR A 222 16.42 1.67 -10.60
C THR A 222 15.14 2.18 -9.94
N LEU A 223 15.21 2.56 -8.66
CA LEU A 223 14.09 3.13 -7.91
C LEU A 223 13.74 4.57 -8.30
N LEU A 224 14.61 5.26 -9.06
CA LEU A 224 14.25 6.58 -9.62
C LEU A 224 13.16 6.47 -10.70
N HIS A 225 12.95 5.27 -11.27
CA HIS A 225 11.89 5.02 -12.22
C HIS A 225 10.59 4.63 -11.51
N ASP A 226 9.58 5.50 -11.55
CA ASP A 226 8.33 5.35 -10.79
C ASP A 226 7.63 3.99 -11.02
N ALA A 227 7.63 3.45 -12.25
CA ALA A 227 6.99 2.15 -12.51
C ALA A 227 7.75 1.00 -11.83
N TYR A 228 9.08 1.07 -11.79
CA TYR A 228 9.89 0.04 -11.14
C TYR A 228 9.76 0.14 -9.62
N PHE A 229 9.75 1.37 -9.09
CA PHE A 229 9.46 1.63 -7.68
C PHE A 229 8.11 1.04 -7.26
N GLN A 230 7.05 1.25 -8.05
CA GLN A 230 5.72 0.69 -7.76
C GLN A 230 5.70 -0.83 -7.84
N MET A 231 6.34 -1.42 -8.85
CA MET A 231 6.46 -2.87 -8.99
C MET A 231 7.19 -3.49 -7.79
N GLN A 232 8.19 -2.79 -7.23
CA GLN A 232 8.99 -3.22 -6.10
C GLN A 232 8.58 -2.58 -4.77
N LYS A 233 7.35 -2.07 -4.62
CA LYS A 233 6.93 -1.23 -3.47
C LYS A 233 7.36 -1.78 -2.11
N HIS A 234 7.20 -3.09 -1.88
CA HIS A 234 7.55 -3.74 -0.62
C HIS A 234 9.03 -3.61 -0.27
N ALA A 235 9.93 -3.69 -1.27
CA ALA A 235 11.36 -3.50 -1.07
C ALA A 235 11.77 -2.03 -1.16
N ALA A 236 11.15 -1.27 -2.06
CA ALA A 236 11.53 0.10 -2.37
C ALA A 236 11.33 1.06 -1.19
N TYR A 237 10.26 0.89 -0.41
CA TYR A 237 9.95 1.73 0.76
C TYR A 237 11.04 1.67 1.84
N PRO A 238 11.39 0.50 2.42
CA PRO A 238 12.42 0.43 3.45
C PRO A 238 13.81 0.84 2.93
N LEU A 239 14.16 0.50 1.68
CA LEU A 239 15.44 0.93 1.07
C LEU A 239 15.51 2.45 0.95
N ALA A 240 14.46 3.09 0.43
CA ALA A 240 14.40 4.55 0.28
C ALA A 240 14.40 5.27 1.64
N GLY A 241 13.66 4.73 2.62
CA GLY A 241 13.59 5.28 3.97
C GLY A 241 14.91 5.21 4.72
N SER A 242 15.55 4.04 4.72
CA SER A 242 16.85 3.86 5.37
C SER A 242 17.94 4.69 4.70
N PHE A 243 17.99 4.73 3.37
CA PHE A 243 18.93 5.58 2.63
C PHE A 243 18.72 7.07 2.94
N THR A 244 17.47 7.53 3.00
CA THR A 244 17.16 8.91 3.41
C THR A 244 17.67 9.21 4.82
N GLY A 245 17.43 8.31 5.77
CA GLY A 245 17.94 8.44 7.13
C GLY A 245 19.46 8.48 7.19
N TYR A 246 20.15 7.66 6.39
CA TYR A 246 21.60 7.70 6.25
C TYR A 246 22.09 9.06 5.74
N LEU A 247 21.49 9.59 4.66
CA LEU A 247 21.87 10.90 4.12
C LEU A 247 21.72 12.01 5.16
N VAL A 248 20.61 12.03 5.90
CA VAL A 248 20.40 13.05 6.93
C VAL A 248 21.39 12.91 8.08
N ARG A 249 21.71 11.68 8.51
CA ARG A 249 22.72 11.44 9.56
C ARG A 249 24.13 11.86 9.14
N GLN A 250 24.50 11.64 7.87
CA GLN A 250 25.84 11.93 7.37
C GLN A 250 26.04 13.39 6.94
N PHE A 251 25.05 13.98 6.26
CA PHE A 251 25.19 15.29 5.62
C PHE A 251 24.35 16.38 6.30
N GLY A 252 23.52 16.02 7.28
CA GLY A 252 22.65 16.93 8.01
C GLY A 252 21.33 17.25 7.30
N TRP A 253 20.34 17.65 8.10
CA TRP A 253 18.99 17.97 7.63
C TRP A 253 18.98 19.11 6.60
N GLU A 254 19.73 20.18 6.83
CA GLU A 254 19.68 21.37 5.96
C GLU A 254 20.22 21.07 4.55
N THR A 255 21.27 20.26 4.45
CA THR A 255 21.80 19.78 3.16
C THR A 255 20.75 18.94 2.44
N TYR A 256 20.14 17.97 3.14
CA TYR A 256 19.09 17.14 2.59
C TYR A 256 17.87 17.96 2.14
N ARG A 257 17.46 18.97 2.92
CA ARG A 257 16.32 19.85 2.59
C ARG A 257 16.56 20.64 1.30
N ARG A 258 17.76 21.20 1.11
CA ARG A 258 18.14 21.91 -0.13
C ARG A 258 18.18 20.97 -1.33
N PHE A 259 18.74 19.77 -1.16
CA PHE A 259 18.67 18.71 -2.15
C PHE A 259 17.21 18.39 -2.52
N TYR A 260 16.34 18.20 -1.52
CA TYR A 260 14.95 17.86 -1.75
C TYR A 260 14.22 18.93 -2.57
N ALA A 261 14.49 20.21 -2.30
CA ALA A 261 13.91 21.34 -3.03
C ALA A 261 14.36 21.42 -4.50
N ASP A 262 15.65 21.15 -4.77
CA ASP A 262 16.27 21.26 -6.11
C ASP A 262 16.01 20.02 -7.00
N ALA A 263 16.06 18.83 -6.41
CA ALA A 263 15.97 17.57 -7.13
C ALA A 263 14.54 17.29 -7.65
N ASN A 264 14.46 16.75 -8.86
CA ASN A 264 13.25 16.23 -9.50
C ASN A 264 13.63 15.07 -10.42
N ALA A 265 12.63 14.45 -11.05
CA ALA A 265 12.82 13.27 -11.90
C ALA A 265 13.83 13.46 -13.05
N LYS A 266 14.07 14.70 -13.51
CA LYS A 266 14.97 14.97 -14.66
C LYS A 266 16.40 15.30 -14.27
N ASN A 267 16.65 15.74 -13.05
CA ASN A 267 17.96 16.24 -12.61
C ASN A 267 18.48 15.55 -11.34
N PHE A 268 17.84 14.45 -10.92
CA PHE A 268 18.04 13.85 -9.60
C PHE A 268 19.51 13.60 -9.27
N GLU A 269 20.24 12.84 -10.10
CA GLU A 269 21.65 12.50 -9.87
C GLU A 269 22.54 13.75 -9.87
N ARG A 270 22.34 14.67 -10.81
CA ARG A 270 23.11 15.93 -10.86
C ARG A 270 22.87 16.81 -9.63
N ALA A 271 21.63 16.87 -9.14
CA ALA A 271 21.31 17.59 -7.91
C ALA A 271 21.90 16.87 -6.69
N PHE A 272 21.83 15.54 -6.67
CA PHE A 272 22.41 14.71 -5.62
C PHE A 272 23.90 14.99 -5.45
N GLU A 273 24.68 14.88 -6.53
CA GLU A 273 26.12 15.13 -6.52
C GLU A 273 26.47 16.55 -6.08
N ARG A 274 25.70 17.54 -6.54
CA ARG A 274 25.90 18.95 -6.18
C ARG A 274 25.74 19.21 -4.69
N HIS A 275 24.74 18.59 -4.05
CA HIS A 275 24.41 18.86 -2.65
C HIS A 275 25.18 17.97 -1.68
N PHE A 276 25.50 16.73 -2.05
CA PHE A 276 26.19 15.78 -1.18
C PHE A 276 27.69 15.62 -1.48
N GLY A 277 28.18 16.12 -2.61
CA GLY A 277 29.58 16.02 -3.01
C GLY A 277 30.04 14.61 -3.38
N VAL A 278 29.10 13.66 -3.51
CA VAL A 278 29.35 12.26 -3.89
C VAL A 278 28.29 11.79 -4.88
N THR A 279 28.64 10.83 -5.73
CA THR A 279 27.68 10.21 -6.65
C THR A 279 26.64 9.40 -5.89
N LEU A 280 25.46 9.23 -6.48
CA LEU A 280 24.40 8.38 -5.90
C LEU A 280 24.90 6.96 -5.63
N MET A 281 25.66 6.39 -6.58
CA MET A 281 26.24 5.04 -6.45
C MET A 281 27.26 4.95 -5.31
N ALA A 282 28.13 5.95 -5.14
CA ALA A 282 29.10 5.97 -4.04
C ALA A 282 28.39 6.10 -2.67
N ALA A 283 27.37 6.95 -2.59
CA ALA A 283 26.56 7.07 -1.38
C ALA A 283 25.81 5.77 -1.06
N GLU A 284 25.25 5.10 -2.07
CA GLU A 284 24.59 3.79 -1.93
C GLU A 284 25.57 2.73 -1.36
N GLN A 285 26.77 2.64 -1.92
CA GLN A 285 27.80 1.70 -1.44
C GLN A 285 28.17 1.96 0.02
N ASN A 286 28.37 3.23 0.39
CA ASN A 286 28.70 3.60 1.76
C ASN A 286 27.55 3.34 2.73
N TRP A 287 26.30 3.59 2.31
CA TRP A 287 25.11 3.27 3.09
C TRP A 287 24.95 1.77 3.31
N LYS A 288 25.12 0.95 2.27
CA LYS A 288 25.05 -0.51 2.41
C LYS A 288 26.14 -1.04 3.33
N ARG A 289 27.37 -0.52 3.22
CA ARG A 289 28.46 -0.86 4.17
C ARG A 289 28.09 -0.50 5.60
N TYR A 290 27.58 0.71 5.81
CA TYR A 290 27.08 1.18 7.10
C TYR A 290 25.99 0.26 7.68
N LEU A 291 25.06 -0.23 6.87
CA LEU A 291 24.05 -1.20 7.32
C LEU A 291 24.66 -2.55 7.68
N MET A 292 25.59 -3.06 6.87
CA MET A 292 26.21 -4.37 7.09
C MET A 292 27.08 -4.39 8.36
N GLU A 293 27.77 -3.29 8.68
CA GLU A 293 28.54 -3.15 9.92
C GLU A 293 27.65 -3.22 11.17
N ARG A 294 26.39 -2.76 11.05
CA ARG A 294 25.39 -2.76 12.12
C ARG A 294 24.52 -4.00 12.16
N ARG A 295 24.76 -4.97 11.28
CA ARG A 295 23.95 -6.20 11.17
C ARG A 295 23.77 -6.90 12.51
N GLN A 296 24.83 -7.00 13.31
CA GLN A 296 24.82 -7.70 14.59
C GLN A 296 23.90 -7.05 15.63
N GLU A 297 23.55 -5.77 15.48
CA GLU A 297 22.59 -5.08 16.36
C GLU A 297 21.17 -5.68 16.26
N PHE A 298 20.89 -6.39 15.17
CA PHE A 298 19.56 -6.90 14.83
C PHE A 298 19.44 -8.42 14.91
N GLU A 299 20.53 -9.13 15.19
CA GLU A 299 20.52 -10.59 15.32
C GLU A 299 20.01 -11.01 16.72
N PRO A 300 19.37 -12.19 16.85
CA PRO A 300 19.13 -13.21 15.82
C PRO A 300 17.87 -12.96 14.98
N GLU A 301 17.08 -11.94 15.31
CA GLU A 301 15.79 -11.69 14.71
C GLU A 301 15.90 -11.38 13.21
N LEU A 302 16.91 -10.61 12.80
CA LEU A 302 17.18 -10.31 11.40
C LEU A 302 17.26 -11.59 10.55
N SER A 303 18.03 -12.60 11.01
CA SER A 303 18.16 -13.87 10.29
C SER A 303 16.82 -14.59 10.10
N GLN A 304 15.93 -14.57 11.11
CA GLN A 304 14.60 -15.16 11.00
C GLN A 304 13.73 -14.41 9.97
N TRP A 305 13.75 -13.08 10.01
CA TRP A 305 13.02 -12.25 9.04
C TRP A 305 13.56 -12.40 7.62
N VAL A 306 14.87 -12.50 7.43
CA VAL A 306 15.49 -12.74 6.12
C VAL A 306 15.04 -14.08 5.54
N ARG A 307 14.99 -15.15 6.35
CA ARG A 307 14.51 -16.46 5.88
C ARG A 307 13.05 -16.42 5.46
N ARG A 308 12.17 -15.79 6.26
CA ARG A 308 10.77 -15.56 5.89
C ARG A 308 10.63 -14.76 4.59
N GLU A 309 11.41 -13.68 4.44
CA GLU A 309 11.32 -12.84 3.25
C GLU A 309 11.82 -13.56 1.99
N ARG A 310 12.83 -14.44 2.10
CA ARG A 310 13.26 -15.32 1.01
C ARG A 310 12.16 -16.30 0.61
N LEU A 311 11.48 -16.90 1.57
CA LEU A 311 10.33 -17.77 1.32
C LEU A 311 9.22 -17.00 0.58
N MET A 312 8.86 -15.80 1.04
CA MET A 312 7.88 -14.95 0.36
C MET A 312 8.32 -14.55 -1.05
N ALA A 313 9.62 -14.27 -1.24
CA ALA A 313 10.16 -13.92 -2.54
C ALA A 313 10.08 -15.09 -3.53
N ALA A 314 10.45 -16.30 -3.11
CA ALA A 314 10.31 -17.52 -3.89
C ALA A 314 8.84 -17.79 -4.26
N TYR A 315 7.92 -17.59 -3.31
CA TYR A 315 6.49 -17.78 -3.53
C TYR A 315 5.94 -16.79 -4.57
N ASN A 316 6.33 -15.52 -4.48
CA ASN A 316 5.94 -14.48 -5.44
C ASN A 316 6.54 -14.68 -6.84
N GLN A 317 7.63 -15.45 -6.95
CA GLN A 317 8.25 -15.87 -8.21
C GLN A 317 7.76 -17.25 -8.68
N TRP A 318 6.79 -17.83 -7.98
CA TRP A 318 6.18 -19.13 -8.30
C TRP A 318 7.16 -20.30 -8.26
N GLN A 319 8.23 -20.19 -7.48
CA GLN A 319 9.20 -21.24 -7.24
C GLN A 319 8.68 -22.21 -6.17
N PHE A 320 7.53 -22.86 -6.40
CA PHE A 320 6.79 -23.58 -5.36
C PHE A 320 7.55 -24.78 -4.77
N TRP A 321 8.38 -25.46 -5.56
CA TRP A 321 9.26 -26.53 -5.06
C TRP A 321 10.30 -26.00 -4.06
N LEU A 322 10.93 -24.86 -4.37
CA LEU A 322 11.84 -24.18 -3.43
C LEU A 322 11.08 -23.69 -2.20
N CYS A 323 9.85 -23.21 -2.37
CA CYS A 323 9.02 -22.78 -1.23
C CYS A 323 8.71 -23.93 -0.28
N VAL A 324 8.43 -25.13 -0.80
CA VAL A 324 8.21 -26.32 0.04
C VAL A 324 9.46 -26.64 0.86
N GLU A 325 10.64 -26.66 0.23
CA GLU A 325 11.91 -26.94 0.92
C GLU A 325 12.20 -25.91 2.02
N GLU A 326 12.17 -24.63 1.67
CA GLU A 326 12.48 -23.53 2.60
C GLU A 326 11.45 -23.43 3.73
N ALA A 327 10.16 -23.61 3.42
CA ALA A 327 9.13 -23.54 4.44
C ALA A 327 9.22 -24.71 5.44
N GLU A 328 9.43 -25.95 4.98
CA GLU A 328 9.59 -27.09 5.88
C GLU A 328 10.85 -26.94 6.76
N ALA A 329 11.95 -26.41 6.22
CA ALA A 329 13.14 -26.10 7.01
C ALA A 329 12.86 -25.04 8.10
N LEU A 330 12.05 -24.02 7.79
CA LEU A 330 11.63 -23.01 8.78
C LEU A 330 10.74 -23.64 9.87
N LEU A 331 9.73 -24.41 9.48
CA LEU A 331 8.82 -25.09 10.41
C LEU A 331 9.59 -26.06 11.34
N GLN A 332 10.56 -26.82 10.80
CA GLN A 332 11.42 -27.72 11.58
C GLN A 332 12.32 -26.97 12.57
N SER A 333 12.69 -25.73 12.26
CA SER A 333 13.44 -24.87 13.19
C SER A 333 12.60 -24.28 14.33
N GLY A 334 11.30 -24.62 14.40
CA GLY A 334 10.36 -24.13 15.39
C GLY A 334 9.71 -22.80 15.02
N GLU A 335 9.92 -22.30 13.80
CA GLU A 335 9.21 -21.13 13.31
C GLU A 335 7.75 -21.50 13.02
N ASP A 336 6.81 -20.79 13.61
CA ASP A 336 5.39 -21.12 13.49
C ASP A 336 4.55 -19.92 13.00
N HIS A 337 5.18 -18.85 12.52
CA HIS A 337 4.47 -17.66 12.10
C HIS A 337 3.41 -17.97 11.02
N TRP A 338 2.19 -17.45 11.18
CA TRP A 338 1.05 -17.86 10.36
C TRP A 338 1.27 -17.70 8.85
N ARG A 339 2.02 -16.67 8.42
CA ARG A 339 2.36 -16.47 7.00
C ARG A 339 3.26 -17.59 6.46
N THR A 340 4.19 -18.08 7.27
CA THR A 340 5.10 -19.17 6.91
C THR A 340 4.30 -20.45 6.71
N VAL A 341 3.43 -20.80 7.66
CA VAL A 341 2.52 -21.95 7.56
C VAL A 341 1.57 -21.81 6.36
N TRP A 342 1.03 -20.61 6.13
CA TRP A 342 0.13 -20.36 5.00
C TRP A 342 0.84 -20.55 3.65
N VAL A 343 2.04 -19.99 3.50
CA VAL A 343 2.83 -20.14 2.27
C VAL A 343 3.27 -21.58 2.09
N ALA A 344 3.61 -22.29 3.16
CA ALA A 344 3.87 -23.72 3.13
C ALA A 344 2.65 -24.47 2.57
N ALA A 345 1.48 -24.29 3.18
CA ALA A 345 0.23 -24.93 2.77
C ALA A 345 -0.12 -24.64 1.31
N ALA A 346 -0.05 -23.37 0.90
CA ALA A 346 -0.30 -22.96 -0.47
C ALA A 346 0.71 -23.59 -1.45
N SER A 347 2.00 -23.62 -1.11
CA SER A 347 3.03 -24.20 -1.97
C SER A 347 2.85 -25.72 -2.10
N HIS A 348 2.56 -26.42 -0.99
CA HIS A 348 2.22 -27.85 -1.01
C HIS A 348 1.01 -28.13 -1.91
N ALA A 349 -0.04 -27.32 -1.82
CA ALA A 349 -1.21 -27.48 -2.69
C ALA A 349 -0.83 -27.32 -4.17
N LEU A 350 0.02 -26.36 -4.50
CA LEU A 350 0.44 -26.07 -5.88
C LEU A 350 1.37 -27.12 -6.48
N VAL A 351 2.08 -27.90 -5.65
CA VAL A 351 2.89 -29.05 -6.11
C VAL A 351 2.15 -30.39 -6.00
N GLY A 352 0.85 -30.38 -5.66
CA GLY A 352 0.01 -31.58 -5.58
C GLY A 352 0.03 -32.31 -4.23
N ASN A 353 0.74 -31.79 -3.22
CA ASN A 353 0.82 -32.34 -1.88
C ASN A 353 -0.40 -31.95 -1.01
N TYR A 354 -1.62 -32.27 -1.47
CA TYR A 354 -2.87 -31.79 -0.88
C TYR A 354 -3.07 -32.19 0.59
N GLN A 355 -2.65 -33.40 0.96
CA GLN A 355 -2.79 -33.88 2.34
C GLN A 355 -1.94 -33.04 3.31
N ARG A 356 -0.67 -32.77 2.95
CA ARG A 356 0.21 -31.92 3.76
C ARG A 356 -0.29 -30.47 3.80
N ALA A 357 -0.79 -29.96 2.67
CA ALA A 357 -1.41 -28.66 2.61
C ALA A 357 -2.61 -28.55 3.57
N LEU A 358 -3.47 -29.57 3.61
CA LEU A 358 -4.62 -29.64 4.51
C LEU A 358 -4.19 -29.61 5.99
N GLU A 359 -3.20 -30.43 6.37
CA GLU A 359 -2.66 -30.45 7.74
C GLU A 359 -2.18 -29.08 8.19
N LEU A 360 -1.36 -28.41 7.38
CA LEU A 360 -0.83 -27.08 7.67
C LEU A 360 -1.95 -26.03 7.77
N MET A 361 -2.95 -26.13 6.89
CA MET A 361 -4.08 -25.19 6.88
C MET A 361 -5.01 -25.39 8.08
N LEU A 362 -5.16 -26.63 8.57
CA LEU A 362 -5.90 -26.94 9.80
C LEU A 362 -5.21 -26.36 11.04
N GLN A 363 -3.87 -26.41 11.12
CA GLN A 363 -3.12 -25.78 12.22
C GLN A 363 -3.45 -24.29 12.36
N LEU A 364 -3.70 -23.59 11.25
CA LEU A 364 -4.07 -22.18 11.26
C LEU A 364 -5.48 -21.91 11.79
N THR A 365 -6.37 -22.90 11.79
CA THR A 365 -7.76 -22.73 12.29
C THR A 365 -7.83 -22.59 13.80
N GLU A 366 -6.88 -23.21 14.51
CA GLU A 366 -6.77 -23.18 15.96
C GLU A 366 -6.17 -21.86 16.47
N ARG A 367 -5.54 -21.08 15.58
CA ARG A 367 -4.93 -19.80 15.92
C ARG A 367 -5.97 -18.70 16.01
N ASP A 368 -5.83 -17.82 16.98
CA ASP A 368 -6.68 -16.64 17.11
C ASP A 368 -5.90 -15.32 17.14
N ASP A 369 -4.72 -15.33 16.51
CA ASP A 369 -3.89 -14.14 16.32
C ASP A 369 -4.70 -13.04 15.59
N GLU A 370 -4.64 -11.80 16.08
CA GLU A 370 -5.40 -10.69 15.48
C GLU A 370 -5.04 -10.47 13.99
N ASP A 371 -3.81 -10.82 13.61
CA ASP A 371 -3.32 -10.69 12.24
C ASP A 371 -3.92 -11.69 11.26
N ILE A 372 -4.25 -12.91 11.71
CA ILE A 372 -4.85 -13.94 10.84
C ILE A 372 -6.38 -13.83 10.78
N ARG A 373 -7.04 -13.25 11.80
CA ARG A 373 -8.52 -13.13 11.86
C ARG A 373 -9.16 -12.59 10.57
N PRO A 374 -8.65 -11.51 9.91
CA PRO A 374 -9.21 -11.02 8.65
C PRO A 374 -9.13 -12.03 7.50
N TYR A 375 -8.15 -12.94 7.54
CA TYR A 375 -7.92 -13.95 6.51
C TYR A 375 -8.60 -15.29 6.82
N LYS A 376 -9.24 -15.45 7.99
CA LYS A 376 -9.95 -16.70 8.36
C LYS A 376 -11.03 -17.08 7.35
N VAL A 377 -11.72 -16.11 6.74
CA VAL A 377 -12.70 -16.38 5.68
C VAL A 377 -12.06 -17.04 4.45
N ASN A 378 -10.87 -16.58 4.05
CA ASN A 378 -10.11 -17.19 2.95
C ASN A 378 -9.55 -18.55 3.37
N LEU A 379 -9.12 -18.69 4.63
CA LEU A 379 -8.62 -19.95 5.20
C LEU A 379 -9.68 -21.06 5.09
N TRP A 380 -10.90 -20.79 5.53
CA TRP A 380 -12.01 -21.76 5.43
C TRP A 380 -12.38 -22.09 3.99
N ARG A 381 -12.35 -21.11 3.09
CA ARG A 381 -12.54 -21.37 1.65
C ARG A 381 -11.42 -22.26 1.10
N GLN A 382 -10.15 -22.01 1.46
CA GLN A 382 -9.03 -22.84 1.01
C GLN A 382 -9.09 -24.26 1.57
N LEU A 383 -9.52 -24.44 2.82
CA LEU A 383 -9.80 -25.77 3.37
C LEU A 383 -10.85 -26.49 2.54
N GLY A 384 -11.93 -25.81 2.15
CA GLY A 384 -12.92 -26.37 1.24
C GLY A 384 -12.32 -26.83 -0.09
N ASN A 385 -11.47 -26.00 -0.70
CA ASN A 385 -10.78 -26.34 -1.95
C ASN A 385 -9.89 -27.58 -1.78
N LEU A 386 -9.14 -27.68 -0.67
CA LEU A 386 -8.28 -28.82 -0.38
C LEU A 386 -9.08 -30.11 -0.15
N TYR A 387 -10.20 -30.02 0.57
CA TYR A 387 -11.10 -31.17 0.75
C TYR A 387 -11.69 -31.65 -0.58
N ASP A 388 -12.13 -30.74 -1.46
CA ASP A 388 -12.62 -31.11 -2.80
C ASP A 388 -11.52 -31.80 -3.64
N LEU A 389 -10.28 -31.30 -3.60
CA LEU A 389 -9.12 -31.92 -4.29
C LEU A 389 -8.78 -33.31 -3.73
N LEU A 390 -9.06 -33.56 -2.46
CA LEU A 390 -8.92 -34.86 -1.80
C LEU A 390 -10.16 -35.77 -1.97
N GLY A 391 -11.20 -35.32 -2.70
CA GLY A 391 -12.44 -36.07 -2.89
C GLY A 391 -13.38 -36.10 -1.67
N GLN A 392 -13.11 -35.29 -0.65
CA GLN A 392 -13.87 -35.23 0.60
C GLN A 392 -14.97 -34.17 0.54
N ARG A 393 -15.98 -34.41 -0.30
CA ARG A 393 -16.99 -33.38 -0.65
C ARG A 393 -17.77 -32.85 0.55
N ASP A 394 -18.15 -33.70 1.50
CA ASP A 394 -18.94 -33.28 2.66
C ASP A 394 -18.15 -32.31 3.55
N ASN A 395 -16.86 -32.60 3.78
CA ASN A 395 -15.96 -31.71 4.51
C ASN A 395 -15.74 -30.39 3.77
N ALA A 396 -15.67 -30.44 2.42
CA ALA A 396 -15.55 -29.24 1.61
C ALA A 396 -16.75 -28.31 1.77
N ILE A 397 -17.97 -28.87 1.69
CA ILE A 397 -19.22 -28.12 1.89
C ILE A 397 -19.27 -27.48 3.27
N ALA A 398 -18.91 -28.22 4.32
CA ALA A 398 -18.86 -27.69 5.68
C ALA A 398 -17.87 -26.52 5.80
N ALA A 399 -16.68 -26.64 5.22
CA ALA A 399 -15.68 -25.57 5.22
C ALA A 399 -16.16 -24.32 4.46
N TYR A 400 -16.81 -24.48 3.30
CA TYR A 400 -17.40 -23.36 2.57
C TYR A 400 -18.54 -22.67 3.33
N GLN A 401 -19.40 -23.43 4.00
CA GLN A 401 -20.44 -22.87 4.88
C GLN A 401 -19.81 -22.06 6.01
N LYS A 402 -18.74 -22.57 6.62
CA LYS A 402 -18.00 -21.85 7.67
C LYS A 402 -17.41 -20.53 7.18
N ALA A 403 -16.91 -20.48 5.95
CA ALA A 403 -16.45 -19.24 5.35
C ALA A 403 -17.57 -18.19 5.23
N LEU A 404 -18.81 -18.61 4.93
CA LEU A 404 -19.96 -17.71 4.80
C LEU A 404 -20.47 -17.14 6.14
N GLU A 405 -20.10 -17.75 7.27
CA GLU A 405 -20.41 -17.24 8.61
C GLU A 405 -19.47 -16.09 9.03
N LEU A 406 -18.32 -15.94 8.36
CA LEU A 406 -17.31 -14.93 8.66
C LEU A 406 -17.49 -13.67 7.79
N PRO A 407 -16.95 -12.50 8.23
CA PRO A 407 -16.94 -11.30 7.39
C PRO A 407 -16.29 -11.58 6.03
N ASP A 408 -16.93 -11.12 4.96
CA ASP A 408 -16.42 -11.33 3.60
C ASP A 408 -15.07 -10.62 3.41
N TRP A 409 -14.21 -11.22 2.59
CA TRP A 409 -12.95 -10.64 2.16
C TRP A 409 -12.99 -10.47 0.64
N TRP A 410 -12.59 -9.28 0.19
CA TRP A 410 -12.51 -8.96 -1.22
C TRP A 410 -11.08 -8.54 -1.57
N ASP A 411 -10.53 -9.14 -2.61
CA ASP A 411 -9.30 -8.68 -3.25
C ASP A 411 -9.51 -8.45 -4.75
N GLU A 412 -8.57 -7.71 -5.34
CA GLU A 412 -8.67 -7.24 -6.72
C GLU A 412 -8.58 -8.36 -7.77
N ILE A 413 -8.12 -9.56 -7.39
CA ILE A 413 -7.74 -10.64 -8.29
C ILE A 413 -8.77 -11.77 -8.24
N ASP A 414 -9.11 -12.22 -7.05
CA ASP A 414 -10.04 -13.32 -6.82
C ASP A 414 -11.44 -12.84 -6.41
N GLY A 415 -11.62 -11.53 -6.15
CA GLY A 415 -12.91 -10.94 -5.84
C GLY A 415 -13.42 -11.33 -4.46
N SER A 416 -14.74 -11.47 -4.32
CA SER A 416 -15.39 -11.81 -3.04
C SER A 416 -15.16 -13.28 -2.68
N THR A 417 -14.63 -13.52 -1.49
CA THR A 417 -14.42 -14.87 -0.93
C THR A 417 -15.76 -15.58 -0.74
N HIS A 418 -16.80 -14.86 -0.31
CA HIS A 418 -18.16 -15.39 -0.24
C HIS A 418 -18.72 -15.79 -1.60
N ALA A 419 -18.44 -15.02 -2.66
CA ALA A 419 -18.87 -15.38 -4.01
C ALA A 419 -18.24 -16.69 -4.48
N GLN A 420 -16.94 -16.87 -4.23
CA GLN A 420 -16.24 -18.12 -4.49
C GLN A 420 -16.80 -19.28 -3.67
N ALA A 421 -16.99 -19.10 -2.36
CA ALA A 421 -17.56 -20.14 -1.50
C ALA A 421 -18.97 -20.57 -1.99
N ARG A 422 -19.84 -19.62 -2.36
CA ARG A 422 -21.16 -19.93 -2.94
C ARG A 422 -21.08 -20.65 -4.29
N GLN A 423 -20.06 -20.36 -5.10
CA GLN A 423 -19.80 -21.08 -6.34
C GLN A 423 -19.41 -22.54 -6.05
N TYR A 424 -18.50 -22.76 -5.11
CA TYR A 424 -18.00 -24.11 -4.78
C TYR A 424 -18.94 -24.93 -3.90
N LEU A 425 -19.95 -24.32 -3.28
CA LEU A 425 -21.09 -25.06 -2.72
C LEU A 425 -21.91 -25.77 -3.81
N LYS A 426 -22.02 -25.17 -5.01
CA LYS A 426 -22.82 -25.73 -6.11
C LYS A 426 -22.09 -26.81 -6.91
N ARG A 427 -20.75 -26.77 -6.93
CA ARG A 427 -19.90 -27.72 -7.67
C ARG A 427 -18.52 -27.85 -7.00
N PRO A 428 -17.86 -29.01 -7.11
CA PRO A 428 -16.53 -29.18 -6.53
C PRO A 428 -15.49 -28.25 -7.17
N PHE A 429 -14.56 -27.77 -6.34
CA PHE A 429 -13.32 -27.17 -6.77
C PHE A 429 -12.42 -28.22 -7.44
N THR A 430 -11.68 -27.79 -8.47
CA THR A 430 -10.85 -28.69 -9.27
C THR A 430 -9.44 -28.14 -9.46
N GLU A 431 -8.48 -29.01 -9.80
CA GLU A 431 -7.10 -28.61 -10.10
C GLU A 431 -7.01 -27.60 -11.26
N LYS A 432 -7.94 -27.68 -12.21
CA LYS A 432 -8.06 -26.68 -13.29
C LYS A 432 -8.26 -25.27 -12.74
N GLU A 433 -9.07 -25.12 -11.70
CA GLU A 433 -9.36 -23.81 -11.09
C GLU A 433 -8.20 -23.29 -10.26
N LEU A 434 -7.42 -24.20 -9.66
CA LEU A 434 -6.16 -23.87 -9.00
C LEU A 434 -5.18 -23.21 -9.99
N HIS A 435 -5.06 -23.77 -11.20
CA HIS A 435 -4.22 -23.22 -12.26
C HIS A 435 -4.81 -21.98 -12.94
N GLU A 436 -6.14 -21.88 -13.07
CA GLU A 436 -6.80 -20.67 -13.58
C GLU A 436 -6.59 -19.46 -12.66
N GLY A 437 -6.47 -19.67 -11.34
CA GLY A 437 -6.06 -18.63 -10.40
C GLY A 437 -4.72 -18.00 -10.79
N MET A 438 -3.72 -18.81 -11.12
CA MET A 438 -2.42 -18.30 -11.61
C MET A 438 -2.57 -17.51 -12.91
N ARG A 439 -3.44 -17.94 -13.83
CA ARG A 439 -3.67 -17.20 -15.08
C ARG A 439 -4.28 -15.83 -14.82
N ARG A 440 -5.23 -15.71 -13.88
CA ARG A 440 -5.80 -14.40 -13.48
C ARG A 440 -4.71 -13.43 -13.00
N TRP A 441 -3.73 -13.94 -12.24
CA TRP A 441 -2.57 -13.17 -11.79
C TRP A 441 -1.68 -12.67 -12.94
N LEU A 442 -1.50 -13.45 -14.02
CA LEU A 442 -0.69 -13.05 -15.18
C LEU A 442 -1.37 -12.00 -16.05
N THR A 443 -2.68 -12.13 -16.28
CA THR A 443 -3.42 -11.24 -17.20
C THR A 443 -3.60 -9.81 -16.70
N ARG A 444 -3.06 -9.50 -15.52
CA ARG A 444 -3.27 -8.25 -14.79
C ARG A 444 -1.98 -7.46 -14.52
N ARG A 445 -0.81 -8.11 -14.63
CA ARG A 445 0.49 -7.42 -14.73
C ARG A 445 0.70 -6.95 -16.16
#